data_AF-A0A835GZL1-F1
#
_entry.id   AF-A0A835GZL1-F1
#
_cell.length_a   1.000
_cell.length_b   1.000
_cell.length_c   1.000
_cell.angle_alpha   90.00
_cell.angle_beta   90.00
_cell.angle_gamma   90.00
#
_symmetry.space_group_name_H-M   'P 1'
#
loop_
_entity.id
_entity.type
_entity.pdbx_description
1 polymer ?
#
loop_
_entity_poly.entity_id
_entity_poly.type
_entity_poly.pdbx_seq_one_letter_code
_entity_poly.pdbx_strand_id
1 'polypeptide(L)'
;MERIMLYKPKLEGGLQVLEDFLRDHPNMKPVDVHKEVFRRYGVELSYYTSWKSKVMMFEKINGNYESSYANEFVGFLLAYKASLDGFVNGCRPVIGLDGSFLKGKYGGCCLSGMALDAQNGLFPIAIYVCRGENGDTWKKLLSKLRPHQM
;
A
#
# COMPACT_ATOMS: atom_id res chain seq x y z
N MET A 1 -35.20 -35.83 9.61
CA MET A 1 -34.42 -34.59 9.49
C MET A 1 -32.96 -34.95 9.72
N GLU A 2 -32.25 -35.25 8.63
CA GLU A 2 -30.87 -35.74 8.68
C GLU A 2 -29.88 -34.57 8.74
N ARG A 3 -28.97 -34.64 9.71
CA ARG A 3 -27.84 -33.73 9.88
C ARG A 3 -26.81 -34.03 8.79
N ILE A 4 -26.66 -33.11 7.83
CA ILE A 4 -25.55 -33.12 6.88
C ILE A 4 -24.28 -32.75 7.67
N MET A 5 -23.38 -33.74 7.80
CA MET A 5 -22.03 -33.56 8.32
C MET A 5 -21.32 -32.48 7.49
N LEU A 6 -21.04 -31.32 8.10
CA LEU A 6 -20.04 -30.37 7.60
C LEU A 6 -18.66 -31.03 7.74
N TYR A 7 -18.29 -31.84 6.76
CA TYR A 7 -16.90 -32.26 6.59
C TYR A 7 -16.08 -30.99 6.35
N LYS A 8 -15.24 -30.62 7.32
CA LYS A 8 -14.16 -29.66 7.12
C LYS A 8 -12.88 -30.46 6.86
N PRO A 9 -12.54 -30.79 5.59
CA PRO A 9 -11.24 -31.36 5.31
C PRO A 9 -10.17 -30.38 5.75
N LYS A 10 -9.03 -30.90 6.22
CA LYS A 10 -7.80 -30.12 6.31
C LYS A 10 -7.53 -29.53 4.92
N LEU A 11 -7.73 -28.22 4.80
CA LEU A 11 -7.72 -27.44 3.56
C LEU A 11 -6.35 -27.37 2.87
N GLU A 12 -5.30 -27.91 3.48
CA GLU A 12 -3.92 -27.85 2.99
C GLU A 12 -3.77 -28.52 1.61
N GLY A 13 -4.41 -29.67 1.37
CA GLY A 13 -4.35 -30.35 0.07
C GLY A 13 -5.19 -29.70 -1.04
N GLY A 14 -6.34 -29.10 -0.68
CA GLY A 14 -7.22 -28.43 -1.64
C GLY A 14 -6.68 -27.06 -2.10
N LEU A 15 -5.93 -26.38 -1.22
CA LEU A 15 -5.25 -25.14 -1.56
C LEU A 15 -4.14 -25.40 -2.58
N GLN A 16 -3.31 -26.43 -2.42
CA GLN A 16 -2.17 -26.68 -3.32
C GLN A 16 -2.57 -26.91 -4.79
N VAL A 17 -3.69 -27.60 -5.06
CA VAL A 17 -4.13 -27.83 -6.45
C VAL A 17 -4.80 -26.59 -7.06
N LEU A 18 -5.43 -25.77 -6.22
CA LEU A 18 -5.90 -24.44 -6.61
C LEU A 18 -4.72 -23.50 -6.93
N GLU A 19 -3.59 -23.66 -6.25
CA GLU A 19 -2.39 -22.88 -6.51
C GLU A 19 -1.87 -23.14 -7.93
N ASP A 20 -1.69 -24.38 -8.35
CA ASP A 20 -1.21 -24.71 -9.70
C ASP A 20 -2.14 -24.14 -10.79
N PHE A 21 -3.45 -24.31 -10.61
CA PHE A 21 -4.45 -23.78 -11.55
C PHE A 21 -4.48 -22.25 -11.61
N LEU A 22 -4.32 -21.57 -10.47
CA LEU A 22 -4.30 -20.11 -10.39
C LEU A 22 -2.98 -19.51 -10.88
N ARG A 23 -1.87 -20.25 -10.87
CA ARG A 23 -0.62 -19.84 -11.55
C ARG A 23 -0.83 -19.70 -13.05
N ASP A 24 -1.55 -20.63 -13.65
CA ASP A 24 -1.82 -20.63 -15.09
C ASP A 24 -2.87 -19.57 -15.48
N HIS A 25 -3.71 -19.13 -14.53
CA HIS A 25 -4.81 -18.19 -14.76
C HIS A 25 -4.84 -17.04 -13.73
N PRO A 26 -3.81 -16.18 -13.68
CA PRO A 26 -3.66 -15.17 -12.61
C PRO A 26 -4.78 -14.12 -12.59
N ASN A 27 -5.45 -13.89 -13.72
CA ASN A 27 -6.52 -12.90 -13.87
C ASN A 27 -7.92 -13.46 -13.59
N MET A 28 -8.04 -14.72 -13.19
CA MET A 28 -9.31 -15.40 -12.96
C MET A 28 -10.15 -14.72 -11.88
N LYS A 29 -11.47 -14.59 -12.08
CA LYS A 29 -12.35 -13.98 -11.09
C LYS A 29 -12.72 -15.00 -10.00
N PRO A 30 -13.05 -14.58 -8.76
CA PRO A 30 -13.47 -15.50 -7.71
C PRO A 30 -14.63 -16.43 -8.10
N VAL A 31 -15.53 -15.96 -8.98
CA VAL A 31 -16.63 -16.78 -9.51
C VAL A 31 -16.14 -17.94 -10.40
N ASP A 32 -15.06 -17.73 -11.15
CA ASP A 32 -14.48 -18.75 -12.00
C ASP A 32 -13.73 -19.79 -11.15
N VAL A 33 -13.12 -19.36 -10.04
CA VAL A 33 -12.53 -20.25 -9.01
C VAL A 33 -13.61 -21.16 -8.42
N HIS A 34 -14.78 -20.60 -8.08
CA HIS A 34 -15.91 -21.39 -7.60
C HIS A 34 -16.35 -22.44 -8.62
N LYS A 35 -16.58 -22.03 -9.87
CA LYS A 35 -17.00 -22.94 -10.96
C LYS A 35 -16.01 -24.07 -11.18
N GLU A 36 -14.71 -23.75 -11.18
CA GLU A 36 -13.69 -24.77 -11.42
C GLU A 36 -13.58 -25.78 -10.28
N VAL A 37 -13.65 -25.32 -9.03
CA VAL A 37 -13.58 -26.22 -7.87
C VAL A 37 -14.79 -27.15 -7.83
N PHE A 38 -15.99 -26.62 -8.11
CA PHE A 38 -17.18 -27.46 -8.24
C PHE A 38 -17.04 -28.47 -9.39
N ARG A 39 -16.56 -28.03 -10.56
CA ARG A 39 -16.38 -28.88 -11.75
C ARG A 39 -15.37 -30.02 -11.51
N ARG A 40 -14.26 -29.76 -10.83
CA ARG A 40 -13.18 -30.75 -10.62
C ARG A 40 -13.40 -31.67 -9.42
N TYR A 41 -13.98 -31.13 -8.34
CA TYR A 41 -14.03 -31.82 -7.05
C TYR A 41 -15.45 -32.03 -6.52
N GLY A 42 -16.47 -31.47 -7.15
CA GLY A 42 -17.85 -31.48 -6.66
C GLY A 42 -18.03 -30.68 -5.36
N VAL A 43 -17.05 -29.86 -4.98
CA VAL A 43 -17.07 -29.07 -3.74
C VAL A 43 -17.61 -27.68 -4.03
N GLU A 44 -18.64 -27.29 -3.29
CA GLU A 44 -19.19 -25.95 -3.36
C GLU A 44 -18.41 -25.00 -2.44
N LEU A 45 -17.86 -23.92 -3.01
CA LEU A 45 -17.15 -22.89 -2.26
C LEU A 45 -18.00 -21.64 -2.07
N SER A 46 -17.95 -21.04 -0.89
CA SER A 46 -18.48 -19.69 -0.71
C SER A 46 -17.69 -18.66 -1.54
N TYR A 47 -18.33 -17.57 -1.94
CA TYR A 47 -17.65 -16.46 -2.61
C TYR A 47 -16.45 -15.94 -1.79
N TYR A 48 -16.62 -15.80 -0.47
CA TYR A 48 -15.54 -15.35 0.42
C TYR A 48 -14.35 -16.32 0.41
N THR A 49 -14.61 -17.63 0.40
CA THR A 49 -13.56 -18.64 0.28
C THR A 49 -12.83 -18.50 -1.05
N SER A 50 -13.57 -18.38 -2.16
CA SER A 50 -12.96 -18.19 -3.49
C SER A 50 -12.13 -16.90 -3.59
N TRP A 51 -12.62 -15.80 -3.02
CA TRP A 51 -11.89 -14.54 -2.96
C TRP A 51 -10.65 -14.66 -2.09
N LYS A 52 -10.77 -15.23 -0.89
CA LYS A 52 -9.65 -15.41 0.05
C LYS A 52 -8.57 -16.32 -0.54
N SER A 53 -8.94 -17.42 -1.18
CA SER A 53 -8.00 -18.31 -1.87
C SER A 53 -7.25 -17.58 -2.98
N LYS A 54 -7.95 -16.77 -3.78
CA LYS A 54 -7.30 -15.92 -4.79
C LYS A 54 -6.30 -14.95 -4.17
N VAL A 55 -6.69 -14.25 -3.09
CA VAL A 55 -5.80 -13.29 -2.40
C VAL A 55 -4.56 -13.97 -1.85
N MET A 56 -4.71 -15.07 -1.10
CA MET A 56 -3.58 -15.82 -0.53
C MET A 56 -2.64 -16.34 -1.63
N MET A 57 -3.19 -16.80 -2.74
CA MET A 57 -2.37 -17.26 -3.87
C MET A 57 -1.66 -16.10 -4.56
N PHE A 58 -2.33 -14.97 -4.75
CA PHE A 58 -1.71 -13.78 -5.34
C PHE A 58 -0.54 -13.28 -4.47
N GLU A 59 -0.67 -13.34 -3.14
CA GLU A 59 0.42 -13.05 -2.20
C GLU A 59 1.55 -14.10 -2.27
N LYS A 60 1.25 -15.38 -2.52
CA LYS A 60 2.27 -16.42 -2.75
C LYS A 60 3.04 -16.19 -4.05
N ILE A 61 2.37 -15.77 -5.13
CA ILE A 61 3.00 -15.56 -6.45
C ILE A 61 3.82 -14.27 -6.44
N ASN A 62 3.24 -13.16 -5.97
CA ASN A 62 3.82 -11.82 -6.10
C ASN A 62 4.57 -11.35 -4.84
N GLY A 63 4.57 -12.16 -3.78
CA GLY A 63 4.99 -11.73 -2.46
C GLY A 63 3.86 -11.04 -1.70
N ASN A 64 3.96 -11.06 -0.37
CA ASN A 64 3.00 -10.37 0.48
C ASN A 64 3.36 -8.89 0.65
N TYR A 65 2.35 -8.09 0.93
CA TYR A 65 2.49 -6.65 1.07
C TYR A 65 3.38 -6.23 2.26
N GLU A 66 3.42 -7.01 3.35
CA GLU A 66 4.22 -6.69 4.55
C GLU A 66 5.70 -6.75 4.22
N SER A 67 6.12 -7.82 3.53
CA SER A 67 7.50 -7.99 3.07
C SER A 67 7.89 -6.91 2.06
N SER A 68 7.02 -6.60 1.09
CA SER A 68 7.28 -5.52 0.14
C SER A 68 7.45 -4.17 0.84
N TYR A 69 6.54 -3.82 1.75
CA TYR A 69 6.62 -2.56 2.49
C TYR A 69 7.79 -2.53 3.48
N ALA A 70 8.14 -3.67 4.08
CA ALA A 70 9.21 -3.77 5.06
C ALA A 70 10.62 -3.73 4.42
N ASN A 71 10.77 -4.22 3.19
CA ASN A 71 12.08 -4.39 2.57
C ASN A 71 12.33 -3.43 1.40
N GLU A 72 11.29 -3.10 0.63
CA GLU A 72 11.44 -2.35 -0.63
C GLU A 72 11.03 -0.87 -0.48
N PHE A 73 10.01 -0.57 0.32
CA PHE A 73 9.53 0.80 0.45
C PHE A 73 10.40 1.63 1.39
N VAL A 74 11.11 2.62 0.85
CA VAL A 74 11.93 3.57 1.64
C VAL A 74 11.18 4.87 1.92
N GLY A 75 10.40 5.34 0.95
CA GLY A 75 9.62 6.56 1.02
C GLY A 75 9.43 7.21 -0.35
N PHE A 76 8.49 8.15 -0.42
CA PHE A 76 8.11 8.88 -1.63
C PHE A 76 7.96 10.36 -1.32
N LEU A 77 8.65 11.22 -2.09
CA LEU A 77 8.57 12.67 -1.96
C LEU A 77 7.77 13.26 -3.12
N LEU A 78 6.80 14.11 -2.79
CA LEU A 78 6.04 14.90 -3.76
C LEU A 78 6.33 16.38 -3.53
N ALA A 79 6.87 17.02 -4.57
CA ALA A 79 7.09 18.46 -4.62
C ALA A 79 6.89 18.94 -6.06
N TYR A 80 6.16 20.03 -6.24
CA TYR A 80 6.02 20.66 -7.54
C TYR A 80 7.08 21.74 -7.72
N LYS A 81 7.70 21.81 -8.90
CA LYS A 81 8.68 22.87 -9.21
C LYS A 81 8.09 24.26 -8.96
N ALA A 82 6.83 24.49 -9.34
CA ALA A 82 6.12 25.73 -9.07
C ALA A 82 5.99 26.04 -7.56
N SER A 83 5.77 25.04 -6.71
CA SER A 83 5.75 25.24 -5.25
C SER A 83 7.14 25.58 -4.71
N LEU A 84 8.19 24.90 -5.19
CA LEU A 84 9.57 25.19 -4.79
C LEU A 84 9.97 26.62 -5.20
N ASP A 85 9.64 27.02 -6.42
CA ASP A 85 9.90 28.37 -6.93
C ASP A 85 9.07 29.44 -6.22
N GLY A 86 7.80 29.16 -5.94
CA GLY A 86 6.93 30.05 -5.18
C GLY A 86 7.42 30.26 -3.75
N PHE A 87 7.99 29.22 -3.13
CA PHE A 87 8.64 29.34 -1.84
C PHE A 87 9.85 30.29 -1.90
N VAL A 88 10.77 30.07 -2.84
CA VAL A 88 12.00 30.87 -2.96
C VAL A 88 11.70 32.34 -3.30
N ASN A 89 10.74 32.59 -4.18
CA ASN A 89 10.53 33.93 -4.76
C ASN A 89 9.41 34.73 -4.09
N GLY A 90 8.48 34.08 -3.39
CA GLY A 90 7.25 34.73 -2.91
C GLY A 90 6.89 34.46 -1.45
N CYS A 91 7.48 33.44 -0.81
CA CYS A 91 7.19 33.14 0.59
C CYS A 91 8.18 33.83 1.54
N ARG A 92 7.74 33.95 2.79
CA ARG A 92 8.61 34.36 3.90
C ARG A 92 9.69 33.28 4.14
N PRO A 93 10.89 33.65 4.63
CA PRO A 93 12.00 32.72 4.85
C PRO A 93 11.81 31.89 6.14
N VAL A 94 10.65 31.26 6.28
CA VAL A 94 10.28 30.38 7.38
C VAL A 94 9.59 29.14 6.82
N ILE A 95 9.95 27.99 7.37
CA ILE A 95 9.35 26.70 7.03
C ILE A 95 8.72 26.13 8.30
N GLY A 96 7.43 25.84 8.25
CA GLY A 96 6.73 24.99 9.20
C GLY A 96 6.86 23.53 8.81
N LEU A 97 7.15 22.68 9.79
CA LEU A 97 7.28 21.23 9.63
C LEU A 97 6.21 20.54 10.47
N ASP A 98 5.53 19.57 9.88
CA ASP A 98 4.56 18.75 10.60
C ASP A 98 4.60 17.30 10.12
N GLY A 99 4.36 16.36 11.03
CA GLY A 99 4.37 14.92 10.81
C GLY A 99 3.06 14.31 11.26
N SER A 100 2.47 13.46 10.42
CA SER A 100 1.21 12.77 10.75
C SER A 100 1.30 11.27 10.49
N PHE A 101 0.88 10.46 11.48
CA PHE A 101 0.83 9.01 11.31
C PHE A 101 -0.29 8.60 10.36
N LEU A 102 0.04 7.78 9.38
CA LEU A 102 -0.91 7.24 8.42
C LEU A 102 -1.62 6.01 9.00
N LYS A 103 -2.94 5.96 8.83
CA LYS A 103 -3.76 4.80 9.21
C LYS A 103 -3.91 3.84 8.05
N GLY A 104 -4.07 2.56 8.38
CA GLY A 104 -4.34 1.51 7.41
C GLY A 104 -3.23 0.46 7.34
N LYS A 105 -3.34 -0.40 6.34
CA LYS A 105 -2.56 -1.63 6.18
C LYS A 105 -1.03 -1.42 6.18
N TYR A 106 -0.57 -0.28 5.64
CA TYR A 106 0.85 0.04 5.51
C TYR A 106 1.38 0.96 6.64
N GLY A 107 0.51 1.57 7.44
CA GLY A 107 0.93 2.56 8.44
C GLY A 107 1.85 3.64 7.85
N GLY A 108 2.87 4.03 8.61
CA GLY A 108 3.88 5.01 8.21
C GLY A 108 3.59 6.43 8.70
N CYS A 109 4.31 7.40 8.14
CA CYS A 109 4.17 8.82 8.44
C CYS A 109 4.17 9.65 7.15
N CYS A 110 3.38 10.72 7.14
CA CYS A 110 3.43 11.77 6.14
C CYS A 110 4.08 13.00 6.79
N LEU A 111 5.30 13.31 6.37
CA LEU A 111 6.00 14.54 6.73
C LEU A 111 5.64 15.64 5.74
N SER A 112 5.48 16.86 6.23
CA SER A 112 5.09 18.00 5.41
C SER A 112 6.02 19.19 5.68
N GLY A 113 6.34 19.91 4.61
CA GLY A 113 7.01 21.20 4.64
C GLY A 113 6.07 22.28 4.10
N MET A 114 5.72 23.23 4.95
CA MET A 114 4.86 24.35 4.64
C MET A 114 5.64 25.66 4.80
N ALA A 115 5.35 26.66 3.99
CA ALA A 115 5.82 28.03 4.19
C ALA A 115 4.65 28.95 4.55
N LEU A 116 4.99 30.20 4.83
CA LEU A 116 4.02 31.30 4.82
C LEU A 116 4.24 32.15 3.58
N ASP A 117 3.20 32.39 2.80
CA ASP A 117 3.26 33.35 1.72
C ASP A 117 3.38 34.80 2.24
N ALA A 118 3.52 35.76 1.33
CA ALA A 118 3.60 37.19 1.68
C ALA A 118 2.35 37.70 2.43
N GLN A 119 1.20 37.04 2.28
CA GLN A 119 -0.09 37.36 2.90
C GLN A 119 -0.37 36.54 4.18
N ASN A 120 0.61 35.80 4.70
CA ASN A 120 0.48 34.91 5.87
C ASN A 120 -0.43 33.69 5.63
N GLY A 121 -0.70 33.34 4.38
CA GLY A 121 -1.34 32.09 4.00
C GLY A 121 -0.37 30.91 4.13
N LEU A 122 -0.90 29.75 4.51
CA LEU A 122 -0.14 28.50 4.48
C LEU A 122 0.13 28.08 3.04
N PHE A 123 1.40 27.93 2.69
CA PHE A 123 1.83 27.58 1.35
C PHE A 123 2.50 26.19 1.35
N PRO A 124 1.91 25.17 0.70
CA PRO A 124 2.50 23.83 0.67
C PRO A 124 3.72 23.76 -0.24
N ILE A 125 4.85 23.33 0.30
CA ILE A 125 6.11 23.20 -0.44
C ILE A 125 6.28 21.75 -0.93
N ALA A 126 6.25 20.79 0.00
CA ALA A 126 6.43 19.38 -0.29
C ALA A 126 5.84 18.48 0.80
N ILE A 127 5.56 17.23 0.43
CA ILE A 127 5.26 16.15 1.36
C ILE A 127 6.21 14.96 1.13
N TYR A 128 6.49 14.22 2.19
CA TYR A 128 7.28 13.00 2.16
C TYR A 128 6.57 11.90 2.93
N VAL A 129 6.14 10.86 2.21
CA VAL A 129 5.57 9.65 2.79
C VAL A 129 6.69 8.68 3.09
N CYS A 130 6.81 8.24 4.34
CA CYS A 130 7.87 7.35 4.79
C CYS A 130 7.38 6.34 5.82
N ARG A 131 8.23 5.35 6.13
CA ARG A 131 7.88 4.26 7.05
C ARG A 131 7.79 4.69 8.52
N GLY A 132 8.45 5.79 8.88
CA GLY A 132 8.45 6.28 10.24
C GLY A 132 9.02 7.68 10.32
N GLU A 133 8.67 8.38 11.39
CA GLU A 133 9.15 9.72 11.67
C GLU A 133 10.46 9.65 12.46
N ASN A 134 11.57 9.95 11.79
CA ASN A 134 12.88 9.98 12.40
C ASN A 134 13.80 11.02 11.73
N GLY A 135 14.94 11.30 12.35
CA GLY A 135 15.89 12.30 11.87
C GLY A 135 16.34 12.09 10.43
N ASP A 136 16.50 10.84 9.97
CA ASP A 136 16.94 10.58 8.59
C ASP A 136 15.84 10.81 7.57
N THR A 137 14.58 10.50 7.91
CA THR A 137 13.43 10.84 7.06
C THR A 137 13.20 12.36 6.97
N TRP A 138 13.37 13.09 8.07
CA TRP A 138 13.34 14.55 8.07
C TRP A 138 14.47 15.15 7.24
N LYS A 139 15.71 14.64 7.39
CA LYS A 139 16.84 15.06 6.54
C LYS A 139 16.57 14.84 5.07
N LYS A 140 15.92 13.74 4.68
CA LYS A 140 15.54 13.48 3.28
C LYS A 140 14.60 14.57 2.75
N LEU A 141 13.53 14.91 3.48
CA LEU A 141 12.62 16.01 3.12
C LEU A 141 13.37 17.34 3.03
N LEU A 142 14.07 17.73 4.09
CA LEU A 142 14.77 19.00 4.19
C LEU A 142 15.86 19.16 3.13
N SER A 143 16.55 18.07 2.76
CA SER A 143 17.56 18.11 1.70
C SER A 143 17.01 18.58 0.36
N LYS A 144 15.73 18.30 0.08
CA LYS A 144 15.03 18.70 -1.15
C LYS A 144 14.45 20.11 -1.09
N LEU A 145 14.30 20.67 0.10
CA LEU A 145 13.84 22.05 0.33
C LEU A 145 14.99 23.07 0.35
N ARG A 146 16.23 22.65 0.06
CA ARG A 146 17.40 23.55 0.08
C ARG A 146 17.41 24.45 -1.16
N PRO A 147 17.46 25.79 -1.00
CA PRO A 147 17.41 26.74 -2.12
C PRO A 147 18.47 26.55 -3.20
N HIS A 148 19.65 26.03 -2.85
CA HIS A 148 20.75 25.79 -3.80
C HIS A 148 20.55 24.55 -4.70
N GLN A 149 19.48 23.77 -4.50
CA GLN A 149 19.12 22.60 -5.31
C GLN A 149 17.74 22.74 -5.98
N MET A 150 17.09 23.90 -5.84
CA MET A 150 15.76 24.22 -6.39
C MET A 150 15.90 25.19 -7.56
#